data_AF-A0A970C3A2-F1
#
_entry.id   AF-A0A970C3A2-F1
#
_cell.length_a   1.000
_cell.length_b   1.000
_cell.length_c   1.000
_cell.angle_alpha   90.00
_cell.angle_beta   90.00
_cell.angle_gamma   90.00
#
_symmetry.space_group_name_H-M   'P 1'
#
loop_
_entity.id
_entity.type
_entity.pdbx_description
1 polymer ?
#
loop_
_entity_poly.entity_id
_entity_poly.type
_entity_poly.pdbx_seq_one_letter_code
_entity_poly.pdbx_strand_id
1 'polypeptide(L)'
;MRTRCPTCKRVVEVPADDGVFQVCQCSHCGSTFDYQADAEGPHRGGPMKLSPTMLAVLAEMAGGVCLQGSGLGKAVLRRPSGPPREVRAQTHMALIQGDLVRRVPHSQQGNTFVWDWMISDAGRQAVEDARAEGRL
;
A
#
# COMPACT_ATOMS: atom_id res chain seq x y z
N MET A 1 -15.75 13.18 -9.39
CA MET A 1 -14.53 13.69 -10.09
C MET A 1 -14.28 12.88 -11.36
N ARG A 2 -13.33 13.27 -12.24
CA ARG A 2 -13.14 12.64 -13.56
C ARG A 2 -11.71 12.11 -13.73
N THR A 3 -11.58 10.89 -14.24
CA THR A 3 -10.28 10.27 -14.57
C THR A 3 -10.35 9.56 -15.92
N ARG A 4 -9.21 9.19 -16.52
CA ARG A 4 -9.17 8.39 -17.75
C ARG A 4 -9.10 6.91 -17.42
N CYS A 5 -10.02 6.13 -17.99
CA CYS A 5 -9.95 4.67 -17.93
C CYS A 5 -8.64 4.17 -18.57
N PRO A 6 -7.82 3.37 -17.88
CA PRO A 6 -6.55 2.89 -18.42
C PRO A 6 -6.73 1.97 -19.64
N THR A 7 -7.87 1.30 -19.75
CA THR A 7 -8.21 0.37 -20.83
C THR A 7 -8.69 1.09 -22.09
N CYS A 8 -9.83 1.78 -22.02
CA CYS A 8 -10.46 2.39 -23.20
C CYS A 8 -10.08 3.86 -23.42
N LYS A 9 -9.25 4.44 -22.54
CA LYS A 9 -8.77 5.84 -22.56
C LYS A 9 -9.87 6.90 -22.50
N ARG A 10 -11.14 6.51 -22.35
CA ARG A 10 -12.27 7.43 -22.15
C ARG A 10 -12.26 8.01 -20.75
N VAL A 11 -12.73 9.24 -20.65
CA VAL A 11 -12.95 9.91 -19.37
C VAL A 11 -14.16 9.27 -18.70
N VAL A 12 -14.04 8.93 -17.43
CA VAL A 12 -15.10 8.34 -16.61
C VAL A 12 -15.23 9.10 -15.31
N GLU A 13 -16.45 9.13 -14.77
CA GLU A 13 -16.72 9.69 -13.45
C GLU A 13 -16.40 8.65 -12.38
N VAL A 14 -15.69 9.10 -11.35
CA VAL A 14 -15.32 8.31 -10.18
C VAL A 14 -15.72 9.06 -8.91
N PRO A 15 -15.98 8.36 -7.79
CA PRO A 15 -16.33 9.01 -6.53
C PRO A 15 -15.19 9.91 -6.05
N ALA A 16 -15.55 11.04 -5.46
CA ALA A 16 -14.60 12.01 -4.91
C ALA A 16 -14.47 11.78 -3.41
N ASP A 17 -13.86 10.66 -3.02
CA ASP A 17 -13.46 10.47 -1.63
C ASP A 17 -11.96 10.71 -1.52
N ASP A 18 -11.62 11.81 -0.86
CA ASP A 18 -10.24 12.23 -0.64
C ASP A 18 -9.52 11.19 0.24
N GLY A 19 -8.48 10.58 -0.31
CA GLY A 19 -7.55 9.73 0.45
C GLY A 19 -7.92 8.25 0.56
N VAL A 20 -8.97 7.77 -0.12
CA VAL A 20 -9.32 6.34 -0.14
C VAL A 20 -9.00 5.75 -1.52
N PHE A 21 -8.24 4.65 -1.54
CA PHE A 21 -8.10 3.81 -2.73
C PHE A 21 -9.46 3.18 -3.06
N GLN A 22 -9.96 3.45 -4.26
CA GLN A 22 -11.27 2.95 -4.69
C GLN A 22 -11.16 2.11 -5.96
N VAL A 23 -11.84 0.97 -5.95
CA VAL A 23 -12.03 0.16 -7.15
C VAL A 23 -13.17 0.78 -7.95
N CYS A 24 -12.83 1.33 -9.12
CA CYS A 24 -13.78 1.98 -10.01
C CYS A 24 -14.12 1.06 -11.18
N GLN A 25 -15.38 1.07 -11.63
CA GLN A 25 -15.79 0.38 -12.85
C GLN A 25 -16.00 1.39 -13.97
N CYS A 26 -15.39 1.14 -15.13
CA CYS A 26 -15.58 1.97 -16.31
C CYS A 26 -17.01 1.78 -16.86
N SER A 27 -17.80 2.86 -16.89
CA SER A 27 -19.15 2.87 -17.46
C SER A 27 -19.18 2.62 -18.99
N HIS A 28 -18.04 2.72 -19.68
CA HIS A 28 -17.96 2.54 -21.13
C HIS A 28 -17.55 1.14 -21.57
N CYS A 29 -16.53 0.55 -20.93
CA CYS A 29 -16.02 -0.76 -21.32
C CYS A 29 -16.17 -1.82 -20.23
N GLY A 30 -16.81 -1.48 -19.10
CA GLY A 30 -17.05 -2.40 -17.98
C GLY A 30 -15.81 -2.80 -17.19
N SER A 31 -14.61 -2.39 -17.63
CA SER A 31 -13.36 -2.76 -16.96
C SER A 31 -13.25 -2.09 -15.59
N THR A 32 -12.88 -2.88 -14.59
CA THR A 32 -12.53 -2.37 -13.27
C THR A 32 -11.07 -1.88 -13.26
N PHE A 33 -10.82 -0.78 -12.57
CA PHE A 33 -9.49 -0.22 -12.40
C PHE A 33 -9.40 0.49 -11.05
N ASP A 34 -8.22 0.48 -10.45
CA ASP A 34 -7.97 1.24 -9.23
C ASP A 34 -7.87 2.72 -9.55
N TYR A 35 -8.58 3.52 -8.77
CA TYR A 35 -8.46 4.96 -8.77
C TYR A 35 -8.01 5.42 -7.39
N GLN A 36 -6.94 6.21 -7.37
CA GLN A 36 -6.53 6.99 -6.22
C GLN A 36 -6.79 8.45 -6.60
N ALA A 37 -7.63 9.13 -5.82
CA ALA A 37 -7.67 10.59 -5.91
C ALA A 37 -6.26 11.07 -5.64
N ASP A 38 -5.65 11.76 -6.61
CA ASP A 38 -4.38 12.45 -6.38
C ASP A 38 -4.60 13.26 -5.10
N ALA A 39 -3.83 12.94 -4.06
CA ALA A 39 -3.76 13.77 -2.88
C ALA A 39 -3.06 15.06 -3.30
N GLU A 40 -3.72 15.90 -4.09
CA GLU A 40 -3.35 17.30 -4.32
C GLU A 40 -3.73 18.10 -3.07
N GLY A 41 -3.22 17.67 -1.94
CA GLY A 41 -2.84 18.53 -0.85
C GLY A 41 -1.34 18.35 -0.67
N PRO A 42 -0.54 19.40 -0.43
CA PRO A 42 0.83 19.19 -0.04
C PRO A 42 0.80 18.31 1.21
N HIS A 43 1.22 17.05 1.08
CA HIS A 43 1.78 16.33 2.21
C HIS A 43 2.93 17.21 2.67
N ARG A 44 2.64 18.12 3.61
CA ARG A 44 3.67 18.82 4.36
C ARG A 44 4.45 17.71 5.01
N GLY A 45 5.56 17.34 4.38
CA GLY A 45 6.53 16.37 4.81
C GLY A 45 7.17 16.81 6.12
N GLY A 46 6.38 16.76 7.19
CA GLY A 46 6.92 16.46 8.50
C GLY A 46 7.32 15.00 8.49
N PRO A 47 8.47 14.62 9.06
CA PRO A 47 8.85 13.22 9.19
C PRO A 47 7.73 12.49 9.93
N MET A 48 7.08 11.52 9.28
CA MET A 48 6.13 10.64 9.94
C MET A 48 6.87 9.94 11.08
N LYS A 49 6.48 10.20 12.33
CA LYS A 49 7.07 9.50 13.47
C LYS A 49 6.67 8.03 13.42
N LEU A 50 7.60 7.17 13.01
CA LEU A 50 7.38 5.74 12.93
C LEU A 50 7.27 5.15 14.33
N SER A 51 6.13 4.53 14.63
CA SER A 51 5.96 3.76 15.86
C SER A 51 6.90 2.55 15.88
N PRO A 52 7.27 2.02 17.06
CA PRO A 52 8.07 0.79 17.15
C PRO A 52 7.46 -0.38 16.38
N THR A 53 6.13 -0.48 16.36
CA THR A 53 5.42 -1.52 15.61
C THR A 53 5.57 -1.35 14.09
N MET A 54 5.53 -0.12 13.57
CA MET A 54 5.77 0.15 12.16
C MET A 54 7.20 -0.17 11.76
N LEU A 55 8.18 0.24 12.58
CA LEU A 55 9.59 -0.08 12.35
C LEU A 55 9.85 -1.59 12.34
N ALA A 56 9.24 -2.33 13.27
CA ALA A 56 9.36 -3.79 13.30
C ALA A 56 8.78 -4.44 12.02
N VAL A 57 7.64 -3.95 11.53
CA VAL A 57 7.05 -4.44 10.26
C VAL A 57 7.99 -4.14 9.09
N LEU A 58 8.50 -2.90 8.97
CA LEU A 58 9.40 -2.53 7.89
C LEU A 58 10.73 -3.29 7.95
N ALA A 59 11.30 -3.49 9.14
CA ALA A 59 12.54 -4.25 9.32
C ALA A 59 12.39 -5.70 8.86
N GLU A 60 11.24 -6.34 9.12
CA GLU A 60 10.94 -7.67 8.58
C GLU A 60 10.85 -7.65 7.06
N MET A 61 10.16 -6.66 6.48
CA MET A 61 10.02 -6.54 5.03
C MET A 61 11.35 -6.25 4.32
N ALA A 62 12.24 -5.48 4.94
CA ALA A 62 13.61 -5.29 4.48
C ALA A 62 14.41 -6.60 4.45
N GLY A 63 14.05 -7.56 5.31
CA GLY A 63 14.58 -8.93 5.32
C GLY A 63 13.97 -9.87 4.27
N GLY A 64 13.15 -9.36 3.34
CA GLY A 64 12.54 -10.15 2.26
C GLY A 64 11.18 -10.77 2.61
N VAL A 65 10.55 -10.34 3.69
CA VAL A 65 9.20 -10.77 4.09
C VAL A 65 8.14 -9.96 3.35
N CYS A 66 7.16 -10.62 2.72
CA CYS A 66 6.04 -9.94 2.06
C CYS A 66 4.91 -9.64 3.05
N LEU A 67 4.28 -8.48 2.89
CA LEU A 67 3.05 -8.12 3.59
C LEU A 67 1.85 -8.38 2.65
N GLN A 68 1.01 -9.35 2.98
CA GLN A 68 -0.18 -9.69 2.19
C GLN A 68 -1.42 -9.15 2.86
N GLY A 69 -2.29 -8.45 2.13
CA GLY A 69 -3.53 -7.91 2.67
C GLY A 69 -4.66 -7.94 1.65
N SER A 70 -5.85 -8.35 2.09
CA SER A 70 -7.08 -8.39 1.30
C SER A 70 -7.98 -7.22 1.70
N GLY A 71 -7.65 -6.00 1.27
CA GLY A 71 -8.40 -4.81 1.64
C GLY A 71 -8.27 -4.41 3.12
N LEU A 72 -8.87 -3.26 3.45
CA LEU A 72 -8.62 -2.39 4.62
C LEU A 72 -8.79 -3.02 6.02
N GLY A 73 -9.07 -4.32 6.13
CA GLY A 73 -9.38 -4.99 7.39
C GLY A 73 -8.24 -5.82 8.00
N LYS A 74 -7.39 -6.45 7.19
CA LYS A 74 -6.35 -7.38 7.66
C LYS A 74 -5.14 -7.43 6.72
N ALA A 75 -3.95 -7.30 7.29
CA ALA A 75 -2.69 -7.54 6.61
C ALA A 75 -1.87 -8.56 7.41
N VAL A 76 -1.05 -9.36 6.73
CA VAL A 76 -0.33 -10.49 7.31
C VAL A 76 1.09 -10.49 6.75
N LEU A 77 2.09 -10.51 7.62
CA LEU A 77 3.47 -10.76 7.25
C LEU A 77 3.68 -12.26 7.05
N ARG A 78 4.09 -12.66 5.84
CA ARG A 78 4.43 -14.03 5.51
C ARG A 78 5.94 -14.23 5.50
N ARG A 79 6.45 -14.89 6.53
CA ARG A 79 7.86 -15.23 6.66
C ARG A 79 8.15 -16.56 5.95
N PRO A 80 9.34 -16.73 5.33
CA PRO A 80 9.74 -18.01 4.75
C PRO A 80 9.80 -19.14 5.78
N SER A 81 10.23 -18.83 7.00
CA SER A 81 10.37 -19.77 8.11
C SER A 81 9.58 -19.26 9.32
N GLY A 82 8.28 -19.55 9.37
CA GLY A 82 7.45 -19.26 10.54
C GLY A 82 5.97 -19.08 10.24
N PRO A 83 5.11 -19.10 11.28
CA PRO A 83 3.70 -18.83 11.10
C PRO A 83 3.48 -17.38 10.64
N PRO A 84 2.44 -17.12 9.83
CA PRO A 84 2.05 -15.77 9.44
C PRO A 84 1.77 -14.89 10.66
N ARG A 85 2.22 -13.64 10.62
CA ARG A 85 1.96 -12.65 11.69
C ARG A 85 0.97 -11.60 11.23
N GLU A 86 -0.14 -11.46 11.95
CA GLU A 86 -1.14 -10.42 11.65
C GLU A 86 -0.57 -9.01 11.97
N VAL A 87 -0.80 -8.08 11.06
CA VAL A 87 -0.51 -6.66 11.16
C VAL A 87 -1.83 -5.93 11.26
N ARG A 88 -1.99 -5.11 12.30
CA ARG A 88 -3.21 -4.33 12.51
C ARG A 88 -3.47 -3.42 11.31
N ALA A 89 -4.74 -3.30 10.92
CA ALA A 89 -5.17 -2.45 9.80
C ALA A 89 -4.63 -1.02 9.89
N GLN A 90 -4.62 -0.42 11.09
CA GLN A 90 -4.08 0.92 11.33
C GLN A 90 -2.59 1.03 10.97
N THR A 91 -1.79 0.00 11.33
CA THR A 91 -0.36 -0.04 11.00
C THR A 91 -0.17 -0.18 9.49
N HIS A 92 -0.89 -1.10 8.85
CA HIS A 92 -0.82 -1.28 7.40
C HIS A 92 -1.20 0.00 6.64
N MET A 93 -2.29 0.67 7.04
CA MET A 93 -2.72 1.92 6.42
C MET A 93 -1.71 3.05 6.62
N ALA A 94 -1.11 3.16 7.81
CA ALA A 94 -0.08 4.15 8.06
C ALA A 94 1.16 3.93 7.17
N LEU A 95 1.54 2.67 6.91
CA LEU A 95 2.64 2.35 6.00
C LEU A 95 2.32 2.73 4.54
N ILE A 96 1.07 2.54 4.10
CA ILE A 96 0.63 2.96 2.76
C ILE A 96 0.62 4.49 2.65
N GLN A 97 0.02 5.18 3.62
CA GLN A 97 -0.09 6.63 3.63
C GLN A 97 1.27 7.33 3.71
N GLY A 98 2.26 6.69 4.36
CA GLY A 98 3.63 7.17 4.43
C GLY A 98 4.49 6.80 3.21
N ASP A 99 3.94 6.15 2.19
CA ASP A 99 4.67 5.61 1.03
C ASP A 99 5.87 4.72 1.41
N LEU A 100 5.75 3.99 2.52
CA LEU A 100 6.81 3.11 3.06
C LEU A 100 6.70 1.68 2.51
N VAL A 101 5.55 1.35 1.93
CA VAL A 101 5.28 0.10 1.23
C VAL A 101 4.56 0.38 -0.07
N ARG A 102 4.89 -0.41 -1.09
CA ARG A 102 4.31 -0.32 -2.43
C ARG A 102 3.59 -1.60 -2.81
N ARG A 103 2.48 -1.47 -3.53
CA ARG A 103 1.70 -2.60 -4.03
C ARG A 103 2.36 -3.18 -5.28
N VAL A 104 2.53 -4.50 -5.32
CA VAL A 104 3.09 -5.21 -6.47
C VAL A 104 2.16 -6.36 -6.84
N PRO A 105 1.83 -6.55 -8.12
CA PRO A 105 1.00 -7.67 -8.55
C PRO A 105 1.74 -8.98 -8.26
N HIS A 106 1.08 -9.86 -7.50
CA HIS A 106 1.62 -11.17 -7.11
C HIS A 106 1.17 -12.25 -8.09
N SER A 107 -0.14 -12.36 -8.31
CA SER A 107 -0.73 -13.33 -9.24
C SER A 107 -2.07 -12.84 -9.76
N GLN A 108 -2.50 -13.38 -10.91
CA GLN A 108 -3.80 -13.10 -11.48
C GLN A 108 -4.59 -14.42 -11.55
N GLN A 109 -5.77 -14.45 -10.94
CA GLN A 109 -6.69 -15.59 -11.02
C GLN A 109 -7.95 -15.12 -11.75
N GLY A 110 -8.05 -15.47 -13.04
CA GLY A 110 -9.09 -14.96 -13.93
C GLY A 110 -9.00 -13.44 -14.09
N ASN A 111 -10.07 -12.72 -13.75
CA ASN A 111 -10.12 -11.25 -13.80
C ASN A 111 -9.70 -10.58 -12.48
N THR A 112 -9.28 -11.36 -11.48
CA THR A 112 -8.92 -10.85 -10.15
C THR A 112 -7.41 -10.84 -9.98
N PHE A 113 -6.84 -9.68 -9.63
CA PHE A 113 -5.44 -9.55 -9.24
C PHE A 113 -5.28 -9.76 -7.73
N VAL A 114 -4.35 -10.64 -7.36
CA VAL A 114 -3.82 -10.78 -6.00
C VAL A 114 -2.60 -9.87 -5.89
N TRP A 115 -2.55 -9.09 -4.82
CA TRP A 115 -1.53 -8.07 -4.61
C TRP A 115 -0.71 -8.39 -3.37
N ASP A 116 0.60 -8.24 -3.50
CA ASP A 116 1.54 -8.18 -2.37
C ASP A 116 1.89 -6.72 -2.08
N TRP A 117 2.22 -6.42 -0.82
CA TRP A 117 2.89 -5.19 -0.45
C TRP A 117 4.36 -5.48 -0.17
N MET A 118 5.23 -4.74 -0.84
CA MET A 118 6.69 -4.79 -0.66
C MET A 118 7.19 -3.49 -0.06
N ILE A 119 8.34 -3.52 0.61
CA ILE A 119 8.96 -2.30 1.15
C ILE A 119 9.35 -1.38 -0.01
N SER A 120 9.07 -0.07 0.14
CA SER A 120 9.53 0.95 -0.79
C SER A 120 10.97 1.36 -0.47
N ASP A 121 11.61 2.17 -1.30
CA ASP A 121 12.95 2.67 -1.00
C ASP A 121 12.94 3.66 0.18
N ALA A 122 11.87 4.45 0.33
CA ALA A 122 11.65 5.27 1.52
C ALA A 122 11.49 4.41 2.78
N GLY A 123 10.75 3.29 2.69
CA GLY A 123 10.62 2.33 3.77
C GLY A 123 11.95 1.68 4.17
N ARG A 124 12.80 1.35 3.18
CA ARG A 124 14.15 0.82 3.44
C ARG A 124 15.04 1.85 4.14
N GLN A 125 15.09 3.07 3.62
CA GLN A 125 15.88 4.14 4.22
C GLN A 125 15.45 4.39 5.67
N ALA A 126 14.15 4.40 5.94
CA ALA A 126 13.64 4.59 7.30
C ALA A 126 14.07 3.47 8.28
N VAL A 127 14.27 2.24 7.80
CA VAL A 127 14.82 1.13 8.60
C VAL A 127 16.30 1.34 8.86
N GLU A 128 17.06 1.77 7.85
CA GLU A 128 18.50 2.06 7.99
C GLU A 128 18.75 3.21 8.97
N ASP A 129 17.98 4.29 8.85
CA ASP A 129 18.04 5.44 9.77
C ASP A 129 17.71 5.00 11.21
N ALA A 130 16.64 4.23 11.41
CA ALA A 130 16.26 3.74 12.72
C ALA A 130 17.31 2.79 13.34
N ARG A 131 18.04 2.01 12.53
CA ARG A 131 19.18 1.19 12.99
C ARG A 131 20.35 2.07 13.41
N ALA A 132 20.69 3.08 12.63
CA ALA A 132 21.77 4.02 12.96
C ALA A 132 21.47 4.80 14.26
N GLU A 133 20.19 5.09 14.51
CA GLU A 133 19.71 5.73 15.74
C GLU A 133 19.57 4.78 16.96
N GLY A 134 19.80 3.47 16.79
CA GLY A 134 19.66 2.48 17.88
C GLY A 134 18.21 2.21 18.31
N ARG A 135 17.25 2.42 17.43
CA ARG A 135 15.81 2.19 17.66
C ARG A 135 15.31 0.82 17.18
N LEU A 136 16.19 0.03 16.55
CA LEU A 136 15.94 -1.29 15.96
C LEU A 136 17.02 -2.29 16.38
#